data_AF-A0A085AI31-F1
#
_entry.id   AF-A0A085AI31-F1
#
_cell.length_a   1.000
_cell.length_b   1.000
_cell.length_c   1.000
_cell.angle_alpha   90.00
_cell.angle_beta   90.00
_cell.angle_gamma   90.00
#
_symmetry.space_group_name_H-M   'P 1'
#
loop_
_entity.id
_entity.type
_entity.pdbx_description
1 polymer ?
#
loop_
_entity_poly.entity_id
_entity_poly.type
_entity_poly.pdbx_seq_one_letter_code
_entity_poly.pdbx_strand_id
1 'polypeptide(L)' 'MSALFLAIPLTLFVLFVLPVWLWLHYSNRSKNGGLAQSEQQRLLQLTDEAKRMRERIQALEAILDAEHPNWREK' A
#
# COMPACT_ATOMS: atom_id res chain seq x y z
N MET A 1 13.99 -6.74 52.99
CA MET A 1 15.28 -6.40 52.35
C MET A 1 15.64 -7.33 51.18
N SER A 2 15.00 -8.50 51.01
CA SER A 2 15.31 -9.47 49.94
C SER A 2 14.56 -9.26 48.61
N ALA A 3 13.33 -8.72 48.65
CA ALA A 3 12.52 -8.51 47.45
C ALA A 3 13.16 -7.54 46.44
N LEU A 4 13.92 -6.55 46.90
CA LEU A 4 14.58 -5.55 46.05
C LEU A 4 15.67 -6.19 45.17
N PHE A 5 16.44 -7.14 45.70
CA PHE A 5 17.49 -7.82 44.95
C PHE A 5 16.96 -8.74 43.84
N LEU A 6 15.75 -9.29 44.01
CA LEU A 6 15.06 -10.06 42.96
C LEU A 6 14.30 -9.15 41.97
N ALA A 7 13.76 -8.03 42.45
CA ALA A 7 12.99 -7.11 41.63
C ALA A 7 13.85 -6.36 40.59
N ILE A 8 15.10 -6.01 40.92
CA ILE A 8 16.02 -5.29 40.03
C ILE A 8 16.32 -6.06 38.72
N PRO A 9 16.80 -7.32 38.74
CA PRO A 9 17.03 -8.07 37.50
C PRO A 9 15.72 -8.37 36.76
N LEU A 10 14.62 -8.61 37.48
CA LEU A 10 13.31 -8.85 36.87
C LEU A 10 12.78 -7.62 36.12
N THR A 11 12.92 -6.42 36.70
CA THR A 11 12.47 -5.17 36.05
C THR A 11 13.30 -4.85 34.82
N LEU A 12 14.63 -5.06 34.85
CA LEU A 12 15.47 -4.91 33.65
C LEU A 12 15.06 -5.91 32.55
N PHE A 13 14.79 -7.15 32.91
CA PHE A 13 14.29 -8.15 31.95
C PHE A 13 12.98 -7.70 31.31
N VAL A 14 12.00 -7.27 32.12
CA VAL A 14 10.71 -6.77 31.62
C VAL A 14 10.89 -5.51 30.76
N LEU A 15 11.77 -4.60 31.16
CA LEU A 15 12.06 -3.36 30.42
C LEU A 15 12.72 -3.62 29.07
N PHE A 16 13.42 -4.74 28.87
CA PHE A 16 13.96 -5.13 27.56
C PHE A 16 12.98 -5.98 26.75
N VAL A 17 12.29 -6.92 27.39
CA VAL A 17 11.39 -7.85 26.71
C VAL A 17 10.13 -7.16 26.22
N LEU A 18 9.54 -6.23 27.00
CA LEU A 18 8.33 -5.50 26.58
C LEU A 18 8.56 -4.64 25.31
N PRO A 19 9.63 -3.83 25.20
CA PRO A 19 9.89 -3.08 23.97
C PRO A 19 10.17 -3.98 22.76
N VAL A 20 10.95 -5.06 22.94
CA VAL A 20 11.22 -6.01 21.85
C VAL A 20 9.93 -6.71 21.40
N TRP A 21 9.08 -7.11 22.34
CA TRP A 21 7.78 -7.72 22.05
C TRP A 21 6.84 -6.76 21.33
N LEU A 22 6.72 -5.51 21.81
CA LEU A 22 5.93 -4.48 21.14
C LEU A 22 6.46 -4.23 19.73
N TRP A 23 7.77 -4.07 19.58
CA TRP A 23 8.38 -3.89 18.26
C TRP A 23 8.05 -5.06 17.34
N LEU A 24 8.15 -6.30 17.81
CA LEU A 24 7.82 -7.50 17.02
C LEU A 24 6.32 -7.61 16.73
N HIS A 25 5.45 -7.32 17.70
CA HIS A 25 4.00 -7.36 17.55
C HIS A 25 3.51 -6.34 16.52
N TYR A 26 4.00 -5.10 16.61
CA TYR A 26 3.67 -4.05 15.65
C TYR A 26 4.36 -4.27 14.30
N SER A 27 5.59 -4.80 14.27
CA SER A 27 6.25 -5.20 13.03
C SER A 27 5.47 -6.31 12.32
N ASN A 28 4.94 -7.29 13.04
CA ASN A 28 4.14 -8.37 12.45
C ASN A 28 2.80 -7.84 11.92
N ARG A 29 2.21 -6.82 12.57
CA ARG A 29 1.03 -6.11 12.06
C ARG A 29 1.34 -5.27 10.82
N SER A 30 2.52 -4.67 10.73
CA SER A 30 3.03 -3.96 9.54
C SER A 30 3.41 -4.93 8.40
N LYS A 31 3.83 -6.16 8.72
CA LYS A 31 4.10 -7.26 7.76
C LYS A 31 2.84 -7.89 7.17
N ASN A 32 1.64 -7.47 7.55
CA ASN A 32 0.45 -7.55 6.68
C ASN A 32 0.59 -6.69 5.40
N GLY A 33 1.79 -6.23 5.06
CA GLY A 33 2.19 -5.68 3.77
C GLY A 33 1.92 -6.57 2.56
N GLY A 34 1.34 -7.77 2.72
CA GLY A 34 0.63 -8.45 1.63
C GLY A 34 -0.53 -7.60 1.07
N LEU A 35 -1.24 -6.86 1.93
CA LEU A 35 -2.23 -5.87 1.49
C LEU A 35 -1.55 -4.72 0.73
N ALA A 36 -0.49 -4.13 1.30
CA ALA A 36 0.24 -3.02 0.66
C ALA A 36 0.87 -3.41 -0.70
N GLN A 37 1.41 -4.62 -0.81
CA GLN A 37 1.95 -5.14 -2.07
C GLN A 37 0.83 -5.44 -3.08
N SER A 38 -0.28 -6.03 -2.63
CA SER A 38 -1.46 -6.25 -3.50
C SER A 38 -2.11 -4.95 -3.95
N GLU A 39 -2.08 -3.91 -3.12
CA GLU A 39 -2.61 -2.58 -3.39
C GLU A 39 -1.73 -1.85 -4.41
N GLN A 40 -0.40 -1.93 -4.25
CA GLN A 40 0.55 -1.48 -5.28
C GLN A 40 0.33 -2.20 -6.61
N GLN A 41 0.18 -3.53 -6.60
CA GLN A 41 -0.11 -4.32 -7.80
C GLN A 41 -1.41 -3.87 -8.47
N ARG A 42 -2.45 -3.60 -7.68
CA ARG A 42 -3.76 -3.13 -8.15
C ARG A 42 -3.69 -1.72 -8.76
N LEU A 43 -2.91 -0.81 -8.16
CA LEU A 43 -2.68 0.52 -8.71
C LEU A 43 -1.95 0.45 -10.06
N LEU A 44 -0.96 -0.44 -10.20
CA LEU A 44 -0.27 -0.66 -11.47
C LEU A 44 -1.23 -1.19 -12.53
N GLN A 45 -2.09 -2.14 -12.18
CA GLN A 45 -3.09 -2.69 -13.09
C GLN A 45 -4.09 -1.62 -13.55
N LEU A 46 -4.63 -0.83 -12.63
CA LEU A 46 -5.54 0.28 -12.96
C LEU A 46 -4.88 1.31 -13.87
N THR A 47 -3.59 1.57 -13.68
CA THR A 47 -2.84 2.49 -14.54
C THR A 47 -2.66 1.93 -15.95
N ASP A 48 -2.38 0.63 -16.10
CA ASP A 48 -2.31 -0.01 -17.42
C ASP A 48 -3.67 -0.01 -18.13
N GLU A 49 -4.74 -0.32 -17.41
CA GLU A 49 -6.11 -0.27 -17.95
C GLU A 49 -6.48 1.15 -18.39
N ALA A 50 -6.17 2.17 -17.57
CA ALA A 50 -6.37 3.57 -17.93
C ALA A 50 -5.60 3.96 -19.19
N LYS A 51 -4.37 3.48 -19.35
CA LYS A 51 -3.56 3.72 -20.55
C LYS A 51 -4.21 3.10 -21.79
N ARG A 52 -4.64 1.83 -21.71
CA ARG A 52 -5.34 1.14 -22.81
C ARG A 52 -6.64 1.82 -23.18
N MET A 53 -7.43 2.28 -22.20
CA MET A 53 -8.65 3.04 -22.46
C MET A 53 -8.36 4.34 -23.20
N ARG A 54 -7.29 5.05 -22.82
CA ARG A 54 -6.89 6.29 -23.50
C ARG A 54 -6.49 6.06 -24.96
N GLU A 55 -5.74 5.01 -25.23
CA GLU A 55 -5.36 4.62 -26.60
C GLU A 55 -6.60 4.29 -27.46
N ARG A 56 -7.58 3.58 -26.87
CA ARG A 56 -8.84 3.29 -27.57
C ARG A 56 -9.67 4.54 -27.83
N ILE A 57 -9.75 5.46 -26.87
CA ILE A 57 -10.45 6.74 -27.04
C ILE A 57 -9.78 7.54 -28.17
N GLN A 58 -8.45 7.62 -28.21
CA GLN A 58 -7.76 8.30 -29.31
C GLN A 58 -8.03 7.66 -30.67
N ALA A 59 -8.05 6.33 -30.75
CA ALA A 59 -8.40 5.64 -31.99
C ALA A 59 -9.86 5.93 -32.41
N LEU A 60 -10.79 5.93 -31.46
CA LEU A 60 -12.20 6.27 -31.73
C LEU A 60 -12.35 7.74 -32.13
N GLU A 61 -11.65 8.67 -31.47
CA GLU A 61 -11.61 10.08 -31.86
C GLU A 61 -11.06 10.25 -33.28
N ALA A 62 -9.98 9.55 -33.64
CA ALA A 62 -9.42 9.62 -34.98
C ALA A 62 -10.39 9.08 -36.06
N ILE A 63 -11.13 8.02 -35.76
CA ILE A 63 -12.18 7.50 -36.66
C ILE A 63 -13.34 8.49 -36.76
N LEU A 64 -13.78 9.03 -35.63
CA LEU A 64 -14.90 9.98 -35.58
C LEU A 64 -14.56 11.31 -36.26
N ASP A 65 -13.32 11.79 -36.12
CA ASP A 65 -12.78 12.95 -36.83
C ASP A 65 -12.73 12.68 -38.36
N ALA A 66 -12.45 11.44 -38.77
CA ALA A 66 -12.45 11.05 -40.19
C ALA A 66 -13.85 10.90 -40.79
N GLU A 67 -14.83 10.36 -40.04
CA GLU A 67 -16.21 10.17 -40.51
C GLU A 67 -17.10 11.42 -40.36
N HIS A 68 -16.85 12.24 -39.34
CA HIS A 68 -17.72 13.38 -38.98
C HIS A 68 -16.93 14.65 -38.59
N PRO A 69 -16.13 15.26 -39.48
CA PRO A 69 -15.15 16.31 -39.16
C PRO A 69 -15.64 17.54 -38.32
N ASN A 70 -16.93 17.85 -38.27
CA ASN A 70 -17.49 18.97 -37.46
C ASN A 70 -18.16 18.52 -36.15
N TRP A 71 -17.96 17.28 -35.68
CA TRP A 71 -18.63 16.78 -34.46
C TRP A 71 -18.23 17.55 -33.18
N ARG A 72 -17.06 18.20 -33.19
CA ARG A 72 -16.52 19.00 -32.08
C ARG A 72 -17.04 20.46 -32.02
N GLU A 73 -17.78 20.92 -33.04
CA GLU A 73 -18.21 22.34 -33.16
C GLU A 73 -19.62 22.65 -32.59
N LYS A 74 -20.23 21.75 -31.82
CA LYS A 74 -21.47 22.02 -31.06
C LYS A 74 -21.18 22.25 -29.59
#